data_AF-R6CA39-F1
#
_entry.id   AF-R6CA39-F1
#
_cell.length_a   1.000
_cell.length_b   1.000
_cell.length_c   1.000
_cell.angle_alpha   90.00
_cell.angle_beta   90.00
_cell.angle_gamma   90.00
#
_symmetry.space_group_name_H-M   'P 1'
#
loop_
_entity.id
_entity.type
_entity.pdbx_description
1 polymer ?
#
loop_
_entity_poly.entity_id
_entity_poly.type
_entity_poly.pdbx_seq_one_letter_code
_entity_poly.pdbx_strand_id
1 'polypeptide(L)'
;MKKFLTMLCMLTCVLGLTACGEYEPTEMEQQKGNEAVSMATNFILPYMTSFFDDELVEAVQENYNVHEVESQVEDYFSLYISMVSQNYNISFGYDSIDVEGNAILTGMVSFNNTYDELGDIKTSEGFQGTYKVSGDEIIVSVPVTGTKTDSNGNVRTATAELIFTNDIFLTLKSCALNLDQSMGELMAKAAMDTLMGMMTVFAVLILISIIIWAMGGIPKLQAKLAKKPESKKEESIDNTIAQIVEKEESTEDDTELVAVIAAAIAAYEGSQSTDGFVVRSIRKRR
;
A
#
# COMPACT_ATOMS: atom_id res chain seq x y z
N MET A 1 -48.45 19.68 -11.07
CA MET A 1 -48.65 18.24 -11.40
C MET A 1 -47.64 17.69 -12.41
N LYS A 2 -47.39 18.34 -13.57
CA LYS A 2 -46.42 17.84 -14.57
C LYS A 2 -44.98 17.62 -14.06
N LYS A 3 -44.48 18.50 -13.18
CA LYS A 3 -43.11 18.42 -12.61
C LYS A 3 -42.91 17.30 -11.58
N PHE A 4 -43.97 16.94 -10.85
CA PHE A 4 -43.94 15.82 -9.89
C PHE A 4 -43.97 14.47 -10.60
N LEU A 5 -44.74 14.38 -11.68
CA LEU A 5 -44.83 13.15 -12.49
C LEU A 5 -43.50 12.85 -13.19
N THR A 6 -42.77 13.86 -13.66
CA THR A 6 -41.44 13.69 -14.27
C THR A 6 -40.37 13.29 -13.24
N MET A 7 -40.44 13.81 -12.00
CA MET A 7 -39.55 13.38 -10.92
C MET A 7 -39.81 11.93 -10.51
N LEU A 8 -41.09 11.55 -10.36
CA LEU A 8 -41.47 10.18 -10.03
C LEU A 8 -41.04 9.20 -11.13
N CYS A 9 -41.18 9.59 -12.41
CA CYS A 9 -40.80 8.77 -13.54
C CYS A 9 -39.26 8.60 -13.63
N MET A 10 -38.48 9.65 -13.39
CA MET A 10 -37.02 9.52 -13.24
C MET A 10 -36.65 8.62 -12.05
N LEU A 11 -37.31 8.76 -10.89
CA LEU A 11 -37.05 7.93 -9.71
C LEU A 11 -37.35 6.45 -10.00
N THR A 12 -38.44 6.15 -10.71
CA THR A 12 -38.77 4.78 -11.12
C THR A 12 -37.83 4.23 -12.21
N CYS A 13 -37.29 5.09 -13.08
CA CYS A 13 -36.27 4.65 -14.04
C CYS A 13 -34.93 4.35 -13.35
N VAL A 14 -34.57 5.12 -12.31
CA VAL A 14 -33.38 4.85 -11.49
C VAL A 14 -33.56 3.57 -10.65
N LEU A 15 -34.75 3.31 -10.13
CA LEU A 15 -35.08 2.08 -9.39
C LEU A 15 -35.37 0.87 -10.29
N GLY A 16 -35.67 1.08 -11.58
CA GLY A 16 -35.92 0.03 -12.56
C GLY A 16 -34.65 -0.50 -13.24
N LEU A 17 -33.54 0.23 -13.15
CA LEU A 17 -32.23 -0.18 -13.67
C LEU A 17 -31.50 -1.18 -12.74
N THR A 18 -32.05 -1.47 -11.55
CA THR A 18 -31.47 -2.48 -10.63
C THR A 18 -31.92 -3.91 -10.93
N ALA A 19 -32.64 -4.14 -12.04
CA ALA A 19 -32.89 -5.48 -12.55
C ALA A 19 -31.67 -5.99 -13.35
N CYS A 20 -30.50 -6.04 -12.72
CA CYS A 20 -29.49 -6.99 -13.16
C CYS A 20 -30.08 -8.37 -12.83
N GLY A 21 -30.40 -9.14 -13.87
CA GLY A 21 -30.68 -10.56 -13.70
C GLY A 21 -29.53 -11.17 -12.89
N GLU A 22 -29.88 -11.99 -11.91
CA GLU A 22 -28.90 -12.72 -11.11
C GLU A 22 -28.00 -13.48 -12.09
N TYR A 23 -26.72 -13.11 -12.13
CA TYR A 23 -25.75 -13.73 -13.02
C TYR A 23 -25.52 -15.14 -12.53
N GLU A 24 -26.04 -16.12 -13.27
CA GLU A 24 -25.75 -17.54 -13.02
C GLU A 24 -24.44 -17.91 -13.73
N PRO A 25 -23.38 -18.26 -12.97
CA PRO A 25 -22.11 -18.64 -13.57
C PRO A 25 -22.25 -19.96 -14.33
N THR A 26 -21.55 -20.05 -15.45
CA THR A 26 -21.43 -21.29 -16.25
C THR A 26 -20.78 -22.41 -15.44
N GLU A 27 -20.95 -23.67 -15.84
CA GLU A 27 -20.31 -24.82 -15.16
C GLU A 27 -18.78 -24.66 -15.05
N MET A 28 -18.14 -24.10 -16.09
CA MET A 28 -16.71 -23.81 -16.09
C MET A 28 -16.33 -22.74 -15.06
N GLU A 29 -17.12 -21.66 -14.95
CA GLU A 29 -16.90 -20.63 -13.94
C GLU A 29 -17.17 -21.12 -12.52
N GLN A 30 -18.13 -22.04 -12.36
CA GLN A 30 -18.37 -22.69 -11.07
C GLN A 30 -17.19 -23.56 -10.66
N GLN A 31 -16.62 -24.32 -11.61
CA GLN A 31 -15.42 -25.11 -11.36
C GLN A 31 -14.27 -24.20 -10.91
N LYS A 32 -13.98 -23.13 -11.67
CA LYS A 32 -12.95 -22.14 -11.31
C LYS A 32 -13.21 -21.50 -9.94
N GLY A 33 -14.46 -21.16 -9.65
CA GLY A 33 -14.85 -20.61 -8.35
C GLY A 33 -14.59 -21.57 -7.19
N ASN A 34 -14.89 -22.86 -7.38
CA ASN A 34 -14.61 -23.89 -6.39
C ASN A 34 -13.09 -24.13 -6.22
N GLU A 35 -12.32 -24.09 -7.30
CA GLU A 35 -10.86 -24.16 -7.27
C GLU A 35 -10.27 -22.96 -6.52
N ALA A 36 -10.72 -21.73 -6.81
CA ALA A 36 -10.31 -20.52 -6.12
C ALA A 36 -10.64 -20.56 -4.62
N VAL A 37 -11.83 -21.05 -4.23
CA VAL A 37 -12.18 -21.29 -2.82
C VAL A 37 -11.22 -22.30 -2.20
N SER A 38 -10.94 -23.41 -2.88
CA SER A 38 -10.00 -24.44 -2.41
C SER A 38 -8.59 -23.88 -2.20
N MET A 39 -8.08 -23.08 -3.14
CA MET A 39 -6.78 -22.41 -3.03
C MET A 39 -6.76 -21.46 -1.83
N ALA A 40 -7.80 -20.65 -1.68
CA ALA A 40 -7.94 -19.71 -0.57
C ALA A 40 -7.95 -20.41 0.78
N THR A 41 -8.78 -21.44 0.96
CA THR A 41 -9.00 -22.09 2.25
C THR A 41 -7.88 -23.03 2.66
N ASN A 42 -7.27 -23.74 1.72
CA ASN A 42 -6.28 -24.79 2.04
C ASN A 42 -4.83 -24.28 2.05
N PHE A 43 -4.55 -23.18 1.34
CA PHE A 43 -3.17 -22.75 1.08
C PHE A 43 -2.94 -21.29 1.46
N ILE A 44 -3.65 -20.36 0.83
CA ILE A 44 -3.34 -18.94 0.95
C ILE A 44 -3.69 -18.42 2.34
N LEU A 45 -4.87 -18.73 2.86
CA LEU A 45 -5.28 -18.24 4.17
C LEU A 45 -4.39 -18.79 5.30
N PRO A 46 -4.09 -20.11 5.39
CA PRO A 46 -3.10 -20.61 6.34
C PRO A 46 -1.74 -19.92 6.23
N TYR A 47 -1.25 -19.69 5.00
CA TYR A 47 -0.01 -18.97 4.78
C TYR A 47 -0.08 -17.53 5.33
N MET A 48 -1.15 -16.79 5.03
CA MET A 48 -1.33 -15.42 5.52
C MET A 48 -1.45 -15.34 7.05
N THR A 49 -2.04 -16.34 7.70
CA THR A 49 -2.11 -16.37 9.18
C THR A 49 -0.74 -16.47 9.86
N SER A 50 0.31 -16.90 9.14
CA SER A 50 1.67 -16.90 9.68
C SER A 50 2.29 -15.51 9.80
N PHE A 51 1.69 -14.49 9.20
CA PHE A 51 2.12 -13.09 9.22
C PHE A 51 1.38 -12.23 10.24
N PHE A 52 0.87 -12.83 11.33
CA PHE A 52 0.42 -12.12 12.53
C PHE A 52 1.59 -11.71 13.44
N ASP A 53 2.77 -11.54 12.85
CA ASP A 53 4.03 -11.24 13.52
C ASP A 53 4.70 -10.07 12.79
N ASP A 54 4.80 -8.92 13.49
CA ASP A 54 5.39 -7.69 12.97
C ASP A 54 6.82 -7.91 12.44
N GLU A 55 7.63 -8.72 13.14
CA GLU A 55 9.03 -8.95 12.77
C GLU A 55 9.13 -9.67 11.42
N LEU A 56 8.23 -10.62 11.16
CA LEU A 56 8.20 -11.34 9.90
C LEU A 56 7.77 -10.43 8.74
N VAL A 57 6.78 -9.56 8.95
CA VAL A 57 6.31 -8.64 7.90
C VAL A 57 7.38 -7.61 7.56
N GLU A 58 8.01 -7.01 8.58
CA GLU A 58 9.11 -6.06 8.38
C GLU A 58 10.30 -6.73 7.67
N ALA A 59 10.69 -7.93 8.10
CA ALA A 59 11.78 -8.67 7.46
C ALA A 59 11.49 -8.98 5.98
N VAL A 60 10.25 -9.33 5.63
CA VAL A 60 9.90 -9.57 4.22
C VAL A 60 9.98 -8.27 3.42
N GLN A 61 9.46 -7.17 3.94
CA GLN A 61 9.44 -5.86 3.27
C GLN A 61 10.84 -5.26 3.08
N GLU A 62 11.76 -5.50 4.02
CA GLU A 62 13.13 -4.98 3.94
C GLU A 62 14.03 -5.81 3.02
N ASN A 63 13.84 -7.13 2.98
CA ASN A 63 14.79 -8.05 2.35
C ASN A 63 14.38 -8.51 0.95
N TYR A 64 13.12 -8.38 0.56
CA TYR A 64 12.63 -8.90 -0.72
C TYR A 64 11.86 -7.85 -1.51
N ASN A 65 12.07 -7.87 -2.83
CA ASN A 65 11.22 -7.11 -3.74
C ASN A 65 9.97 -7.91 -4.17
N VAL A 66 9.02 -7.22 -4.80
CA VAL A 66 7.73 -7.80 -5.20
C VAL A 66 7.85 -9.09 -6.03
N HIS A 67 8.82 -9.16 -6.96
CA HIS A 67 9.00 -10.32 -7.83
C HIS A 67 9.69 -11.49 -7.12
N GLU A 68 10.55 -11.20 -6.14
CA GLU A 68 11.16 -12.23 -5.29
C GLU A 68 10.14 -12.84 -4.33
N VAL A 69 9.22 -12.03 -3.80
CA VAL A 69 8.10 -12.51 -2.98
C VAL A 69 7.17 -13.39 -3.82
N GLU A 70 6.79 -12.92 -5.02
CA GLU A 70 6.01 -13.69 -5.98
C GLU A 70 6.60 -15.08 -6.22
N SER A 71 7.86 -15.14 -6.71
CA SER A 71 8.53 -16.41 -7.01
C SER A 71 8.64 -17.32 -5.79
N GLN A 72 8.99 -16.80 -4.61
CA GLN A 72 9.13 -17.63 -3.42
C GLN A 72 7.80 -18.21 -2.94
N VAL A 73 6.72 -17.44 -3.06
CA VAL A 73 5.39 -17.86 -2.62
C VAL A 73 4.82 -18.90 -3.57
N GLU A 74 4.97 -18.72 -4.88
CA GLU A 74 4.55 -19.72 -5.87
C GLU A 74 5.31 -21.05 -5.70
N ASP A 75 6.63 -20.97 -5.48
CA ASP A 75 7.47 -22.15 -5.20
C ASP A 75 7.04 -22.84 -3.90
N TYR A 76 6.78 -22.05 -2.85
CA TYR A 76 6.29 -22.56 -1.56
C TYR A 76 4.97 -23.29 -1.72
N PHE A 77 3.99 -22.70 -2.41
CA PHE A 77 2.68 -23.34 -2.63
C PHE A 77 2.82 -24.61 -3.47
N SER A 78 3.59 -24.57 -4.56
CA SER A 78 3.79 -25.73 -5.43
C SER A 78 4.42 -26.90 -4.67
N LEU A 79 5.43 -26.64 -3.84
CA LEU A 79 6.06 -27.65 -3.00
C LEU A 79 5.09 -28.19 -1.95
N TYR A 80 4.34 -27.32 -1.29
CA TYR A 80 3.42 -27.70 -0.24
C TYR A 80 2.22 -28.51 -0.78
N ILE A 81 1.65 -28.12 -1.93
CA ILE A 81 0.63 -28.88 -2.67
C ILE A 81 1.16 -30.28 -3.00
N SER A 82 2.37 -30.37 -3.56
CA SER A 82 3.01 -31.64 -3.92
C SER A 82 3.23 -32.54 -2.71
N MET A 83 3.63 -31.98 -1.58
CA MET A 83 3.84 -32.71 -0.32
C MET A 83 2.52 -33.24 0.24
N VAL A 84 1.50 -32.38 0.35
CA VAL A 84 0.19 -32.76 0.90
C VAL A 84 -0.49 -33.81 0.02
N SER A 85 -0.44 -33.62 -1.30
CA SER A 85 -1.05 -34.55 -2.27
C SER A 85 -0.46 -35.96 -2.15
N GLN A 86 0.87 -36.07 -2.01
CA GLN A 86 1.55 -37.36 -1.85
C GLN A 86 1.33 -38.00 -0.49
N ASN A 87 1.43 -37.23 0.60
CA ASN A 87 1.35 -37.76 1.96
C ASN A 87 -0.07 -38.20 2.35
N TYR A 88 -1.09 -37.51 1.83
CA TYR A 88 -2.49 -37.75 2.18
C TYR A 88 -3.30 -38.37 1.05
N ASN A 89 -2.68 -38.62 -0.12
CA ASN A 89 -3.35 -39.14 -1.32
C ASN A 89 -4.58 -38.30 -1.72
N ILE A 90 -4.41 -36.97 -1.68
CA ILE A 90 -5.41 -35.96 -2.05
C ILE A 90 -5.03 -35.41 -3.42
N SER A 91 -6.01 -35.17 -4.28
CA SER A 91 -5.83 -34.45 -5.54
C SER A 91 -6.62 -33.15 -5.48
N PHE A 92 -5.94 -32.02 -5.62
CA PHE A 92 -6.56 -30.69 -5.56
C PHE A 92 -7.09 -30.21 -6.93
N GLY A 93 -6.66 -30.84 -8.03
CA GLY A 93 -7.00 -30.42 -9.40
C GLY A 93 -6.05 -29.36 -9.98
N TYR A 94 -5.10 -28.89 -9.19
CA TYR A 94 -4.05 -27.94 -9.56
C TYR A 94 -2.74 -28.30 -8.83
N ASP A 95 -1.61 -27.96 -9.44
CA ASP A 95 -0.26 -28.29 -8.93
C ASP A 95 0.54 -27.04 -8.50
N SER A 96 0.08 -25.85 -8.90
CA SER A 96 0.63 -24.54 -8.53
C SER A 96 -0.50 -23.56 -8.20
N ILE A 97 -0.13 -22.47 -7.54
CA ILE A 97 -1.01 -21.31 -7.30
C ILE A 97 -0.20 -20.10 -7.75
N ASP A 98 -0.67 -19.43 -8.80
CA ASP A 98 -0.04 -18.22 -9.32
C ASP A 98 -0.48 -17.03 -8.47
N VAL A 99 0.42 -16.11 -8.16
CA VAL A 99 0.13 -14.94 -7.32
C VAL A 99 0.74 -13.68 -7.89
N GLU A 100 0.13 -12.52 -7.67
CA GLU A 100 0.81 -11.24 -7.83
C GLU A 100 1.58 -10.95 -6.53
N GLY A 101 2.88 -10.66 -6.60
CA GLY A 101 3.68 -10.39 -5.40
C GLY A 101 3.12 -9.24 -4.54
N ASN A 102 2.47 -8.24 -5.16
CA ASN A 102 1.79 -7.16 -4.44
C ASN A 102 0.59 -7.68 -3.64
N ALA A 103 -0.17 -8.64 -4.18
CA ALA A 103 -1.29 -9.26 -3.47
C ALA A 103 -0.83 -9.87 -2.15
N ILE A 104 0.34 -10.52 -2.18
CA ILE A 104 0.95 -11.12 -1.00
C ILE A 104 1.40 -10.05 -0.02
N LEU A 105 2.20 -9.08 -0.46
CA LEU A 105 2.72 -8.02 0.41
C LEU A 105 1.60 -7.21 1.09
N THR A 106 0.58 -6.81 0.33
CA THR A 106 -0.56 -6.09 0.91
C THR A 106 -1.39 -6.99 1.81
N GLY A 107 -1.48 -8.28 1.49
CA GLY A 107 -2.13 -9.29 2.33
C GLY A 107 -1.44 -9.44 3.68
N MET A 108 -0.11 -9.63 3.70
CA MET A 108 0.69 -9.71 4.93
C MET A 108 0.42 -8.50 5.83
N VAL A 109 0.50 -7.28 5.27
CA VAL A 109 0.23 -6.04 6.02
C VAL A 109 -1.22 -5.99 6.52
N SER A 110 -2.19 -6.38 5.70
CA SER A 110 -3.61 -6.38 6.08
C SER A 110 -3.90 -7.36 7.22
N PHE A 111 -3.33 -8.56 7.16
CA PHE A 111 -3.47 -9.58 8.20
C PHE A 111 -2.80 -9.13 9.49
N ASN A 112 -1.56 -8.64 9.41
CA ASN A 112 -0.80 -8.15 10.55
C ASN A 112 -1.52 -7.00 11.27
N ASN A 113 -1.95 -5.97 10.52
CA ASN A 113 -2.68 -4.83 11.09
C ASN A 113 -4.00 -5.22 11.77
N THR A 114 -4.60 -6.36 11.37
CA THR A 114 -5.86 -6.84 11.94
C THR A 114 -5.63 -7.68 13.20
N TYR A 115 -4.42 -8.19 13.43
CA TYR A 115 -4.09 -9.05 14.56
C TYR A 115 -4.37 -8.40 15.92
N ASP A 116 -4.09 -7.11 16.05
CA ASP A 116 -4.33 -6.36 17.29
C ASP A 116 -5.81 -6.32 17.69
N GLU A 117 -6.72 -6.31 16.73
CA GLU A 117 -8.16 -6.29 16.98
C GLU A 117 -8.77 -7.70 17.02
N LEU A 118 -8.30 -8.63 16.18
CA LEU A 118 -8.89 -9.97 15.99
C LEU A 118 -8.23 -11.07 16.85
N GLY A 119 -6.92 -10.97 17.07
CA GLY A 119 -6.07 -12.04 17.62
C GLY A 119 -5.90 -13.21 16.64
N ASP A 120 -5.42 -14.35 17.15
CA ASP A 120 -5.28 -15.57 16.35
C ASP A 120 -6.62 -16.01 15.74
N ILE A 121 -6.56 -16.66 14.58
CA ILE A 121 -7.73 -17.23 13.90
C ILE A 121 -7.97 -18.66 14.39
N LYS A 122 -9.22 -18.97 14.75
CA LYS A 122 -9.63 -20.34 15.12
C LYS A 122 -9.67 -21.24 13.88
N THR A 123 -8.92 -22.33 13.90
CA THR A 123 -8.76 -23.27 12.77
C THR A 123 -9.42 -24.63 12.99
N SER A 124 -10.05 -24.87 14.14
CA SER A 124 -10.55 -26.20 14.56
C SER A 124 -11.60 -26.82 13.65
N GLU A 125 -12.34 -26.02 12.89
CA GLU A 125 -13.40 -26.47 11.97
C GLU A 125 -12.97 -26.45 10.51
N GLY A 126 -11.73 -26.06 10.22
CA GLY A 126 -11.27 -25.73 8.88
C GLY A 126 -11.87 -24.43 8.35
N PHE A 127 -11.36 -23.98 7.21
CA PHE A 127 -11.86 -22.78 6.54
C PHE A 127 -12.92 -23.13 5.51
N GLN A 128 -14.00 -22.35 5.47
CA GLN A 128 -15.06 -22.49 4.48
C GLN A 128 -15.25 -21.15 3.79
N GLY A 129 -15.17 -21.13 2.47
CA GLY A 129 -15.32 -19.93 1.66
C GLY A 129 -16.54 -20.00 0.76
N THR A 130 -16.98 -18.82 0.34
CA THR A 130 -17.93 -18.64 -0.77
C THR A 130 -17.25 -17.82 -1.85
N TYR A 131 -17.77 -17.86 -3.08
CA TYR A 131 -17.24 -17.02 -4.16
C TYR A 131 -18.35 -16.30 -4.91
N LYS A 132 -17.94 -15.22 -5.58
CA LYS A 132 -18.75 -14.49 -6.55
C LYS A 132 -17.91 -14.24 -7.80
N VAL A 133 -18.46 -14.59 -8.95
CA VAL A 133 -17.86 -14.27 -10.25
C VAL A 133 -18.27 -12.84 -10.64
N SER A 134 -17.28 -12.03 -11.00
CA SER A 134 -17.46 -10.62 -11.35
C SER A 134 -16.64 -10.30 -12.60
N GLY A 135 -17.15 -10.71 -13.76
CA GLY A 135 -16.46 -10.51 -15.04
C GLY A 135 -15.14 -11.29 -15.10
N ASP A 136 -14.04 -10.57 -15.21
CA ASP A 136 -12.69 -11.14 -15.32
C ASP A 136 -12.08 -11.50 -13.96
N GLU A 137 -12.85 -11.43 -12.87
CA GLU A 137 -12.41 -11.69 -11.51
C GLU A 137 -13.33 -12.68 -10.78
N ILE A 138 -12.75 -13.44 -9.87
CA ILE A 138 -13.44 -14.30 -8.90
C ILE A 138 -13.10 -13.78 -7.51
N ILE A 139 -14.11 -13.32 -6.79
CA ILE A 139 -13.97 -12.81 -5.43
C ILE A 139 -14.36 -13.92 -4.47
N VAL A 140 -13.41 -14.38 -3.67
CA VAL A 140 -13.60 -15.38 -2.63
C VAL A 140 -13.69 -14.69 -1.28
N SER A 141 -14.72 -15.03 -0.50
CA SER A 141 -14.94 -14.54 0.86
C SER A 141 -14.90 -15.70 1.82
N VAL A 142 -13.92 -15.68 2.73
CA VAL A 142 -13.73 -16.69 3.79
C VAL A 142 -13.98 -16.05 5.14
N PRO A 143 -15.15 -16.27 5.77
CA PRO A 143 -15.38 -15.82 7.14
C PRO A 143 -14.44 -16.54 8.11
N VAL A 144 -13.83 -15.77 9.01
CA VAL A 144 -12.94 -16.26 10.06
C VAL A 144 -13.36 -15.74 11.42
N THR A 145 -13.10 -16.53 12.45
CA THR A 145 -13.39 -16.16 13.84
C THR A 145 -12.08 -15.99 14.59
N GLY A 146 -11.91 -14.81 15.20
CA GLY A 146 -10.76 -14.49 16.01
C GLY A 146 -10.82 -15.10 17.41
N THR A 147 -9.79 -14.79 18.19
CA THR A 147 -9.69 -15.15 19.61
C THR A 147 -10.05 -13.99 20.55
N LYS A 148 -9.99 -12.75 20.07
CA LYS A 148 -10.36 -11.56 20.85
C LYS A 148 -11.87 -11.33 20.85
N THR A 149 -12.32 -10.56 21.84
CA THR A 149 -13.72 -10.15 21.99
C THR A 149 -13.88 -8.64 21.83
N ASP A 150 -15.04 -8.21 21.33
CA ASP A 150 -15.45 -6.82 21.31
C ASP A 150 -15.74 -6.29 22.73
N SER A 151 -16.02 -4.99 22.84
CA SER A 151 -16.38 -4.36 24.13
C SER A 151 -17.69 -4.88 24.74
N ASN A 152 -18.50 -5.61 23.98
CA ASN A 152 -19.76 -6.22 24.42
C ASN A 152 -19.58 -7.70 24.80
N GLY A 153 -18.37 -8.25 24.69
CA GLY A 153 -18.06 -9.65 25.00
C GLY A 153 -18.36 -10.64 23.88
N ASN A 154 -18.68 -10.18 22.67
CA ASN A 154 -18.85 -11.05 21.49
C ASN A 154 -17.48 -11.36 20.89
N VAL A 155 -17.32 -12.57 20.35
CA VAL A 155 -16.10 -12.93 19.63
C VAL A 155 -15.98 -12.09 18.35
N ARG A 156 -14.80 -11.52 18.11
CA ARG A 156 -14.49 -10.76 16.90
C ARG A 156 -14.48 -11.70 15.70
N THR A 157 -15.14 -11.29 14.62
CA THR A 157 -15.10 -11.98 13.33
C THR A 157 -14.48 -11.08 12.27
N ALA A 158 -13.96 -11.69 11.23
CA ALA A 158 -13.43 -11.00 10.07
C ALA A 158 -13.75 -11.81 8.82
N THR A 159 -13.68 -11.17 7.66
CA THR A 159 -13.80 -11.84 6.36
C THR A 159 -12.49 -11.67 5.61
N ALA A 160 -11.81 -12.78 5.31
CA ALA A 160 -10.71 -12.76 4.37
C ALA A 160 -11.28 -12.68 2.95
N GLU A 161 -10.95 -11.62 2.24
CA GLU A 161 -11.34 -11.41 0.84
C GLU A 161 -10.13 -11.67 -0.05
N LEU A 162 -10.28 -12.58 -1.00
CA LEU A 162 -9.27 -12.92 -1.98
C LEU A 162 -9.83 -12.71 -3.38
N ILE A 163 -9.09 -12.05 -4.24
CA ILE A 163 -9.49 -11.76 -5.61
C ILE A 163 -8.56 -12.51 -6.55
N PHE A 164 -9.12 -13.34 -7.40
CA PHE A 164 -8.42 -14.10 -8.43
C PHE A 164 -8.81 -13.63 -9.82
N THR A 165 -7.93 -13.82 -10.80
CA THR A 165 -8.34 -13.73 -12.21
C THR A 165 -9.37 -14.82 -12.55
N ASN A 166 -10.31 -14.52 -13.45
CA ASN A 166 -11.23 -15.49 -14.03
C ASN A 166 -10.69 -16.04 -15.37
N ASP A 167 -9.41 -16.39 -15.41
CA ASP A 167 -8.78 -17.03 -16.57
C ASP A 167 -8.38 -18.47 -16.22
N ILE A 168 -7.47 -19.06 -16.99
CA ILE A 168 -7.01 -20.44 -16.76
C ILE A 168 -5.93 -20.53 -15.68
N PHE A 169 -5.36 -19.39 -15.28
CA PHE A 169 -4.26 -19.32 -14.32
C PHE A 169 -4.78 -19.16 -12.89
N LEU A 170 -5.95 -18.51 -12.73
CA LEU A 170 -6.52 -18.19 -11.41
C LEU A 170 -5.48 -17.50 -10.52
N THR A 171 -4.80 -16.49 -11.07
CA THR A 171 -3.77 -15.74 -10.38
C THR A 171 -4.38 -14.91 -9.26
N LEU A 172 -3.84 -15.03 -8.04
CA LEU A 172 -4.23 -14.21 -6.90
C LEU A 172 -3.78 -12.76 -7.11
N LYS A 173 -4.74 -11.83 -7.27
CA LYS A 173 -4.49 -10.39 -7.43
C LYS A 173 -4.54 -9.59 -6.15
N SER A 174 -5.33 -10.05 -5.19
CA SER A 174 -5.48 -9.36 -3.91
C SER A 174 -5.84 -10.33 -2.81
N CYS A 175 -5.33 -10.08 -1.61
CA CYS A 175 -5.74 -10.74 -0.39
C CYS A 175 -5.79 -9.69 0.71
N ALA A 176 -6.89 -9.65 1.46
CA ALA A 176 -7.05 -8.75 2.59
C ALA A 176 -7.89 -9.42 3.68
N LEU A 177 -7.64 -9.05 4.93
CA LEU A 177 -8.44 -9.45 6.07
C LEU A 177 -9.25 -8.25 6.56
N ASN A 178 -10.57 -8.33 6.45
CA ASN A 178 -11.47 -7.25 6.81
C ASN A 178 -12.19 -7.57 8.12
N LEU A 179 -11.94 -6.79 9.17
CA LEU A 179 -12.60 -6.96 10.47
C LEU A 179 -14.09 -6.61 10.37
N ASP A 180 -14.96 -7.49 10.88
CA ASP A 180 -16.39 -7.21 10.97
C ASP A 180 -16.63 -6.25 12.14
N GLN A 181 -16.80 -4.96 11.82
CA GLN A 181 -17.04 -3.91 12.81
C GLN A 181 -18.52 -3.54 12.85
N SER A 182 -19.04 -3.29 14.06
CA SER A 182 -20.40 -2.79 14.19
C SER A 182 -20.51 -1.35 13.68
N MET A 183 -21.70 -0.92 13.28
CA MET A 183 -21.94 0.47 12.88
C MET A 183 -21.48 1.48 13.96
N GLY A 184 -21.63 1.15 15.24
CA GLY A 184 -21.17 2.01 16.34
C GLY A 184 -19.65 2.16 16.39
N GLU A 185 -18.92 1.08 16.14
CA GLU A 185 -17.45 1.10 16.10
C GLU A 185 -16.93 1.84 14.88
N LEU A 186 -17.52 1.61 13.70
CA LEU A 186 -17.20 2.35 12.48
C LEU A 186 -17.43 3.86 12.64
N MET A 187 -18.56 4.24 13.26
CA MET A 187 -18.85 5.64 13.56
C MET A 187 -17.88 6.24 14.58
N ALA A 188 -17.51 5.50 15.62
CA ALA A 188 -16.52 5.95 16.60
C ALA A 188 -15.12 6.12 15.97
N LYS A 189 -14.70 5.16 15.13
CA LYS A 189 -13.43 5.21 14.40
C LYS A 189 -13.41 6.40 13.43
N ALA A 190 -14.45 6.55 12.61
CA ALA A 190 -14.59 7.68 11.69
C ALA A 190 -14.63 9.04 12.42
N ALA A 191 -15.28 9.10 13.60
CA ALA A 191 -15.27 10.31 14.43
C ALA A 191 -13.87 10.62 14.99
N MET A 192 -13.11 9.60 15.40
CA MET A 192 -11.74 9.76 15.87
C MET A 192 -10.83 10.28 14.75
N ASP A 193 -10.95 9.74 13.54
CA ASP A 193 -10.19 10.20 12.37
C ASP A 193 -10.57 11.64 11.97
N THR A 194 -11.85 11.96 12.01
CA THR A 194 -12.33 13.34 11.76
C THR A 194 -11.80 14.30 12.82
N LEU A 195 -11.78 13.89 14.10
CA LEU A 195 -11.25 14.70 15.18
C LEU A 195 -9.73 14.92 15.02
N MET A 196 -8.97 13.87 14.67
CA MET A 196 -7.53 13.98 14.41
C MET A 196 -7.24 14.86 13.19
N GLY A 197 -7.94 14.66 12.08
CA GLY A 197 -7.81 15.47 10.87
C GLY A 197 -8.21 16.94 11.08
N MET A 198 -9.28 17.18 11.83
CA MET A 198 -9.70 18.54 12.16
C MET A 198 -8.71 19.21 13.13
N MET A 199 -8.30 18.50 14.18
CA MET A 199 -7.37 19.03 15.19
C MET A 199 -6.03 19.43 14.58
N THR A 200 -5.48 18.61 13.69
CA THR A 200 -4.20 18.89 13.04
C THR A 200 -4.27 20.15 12.16
N VAL A 201 -5.33 20.30 11.36
CA VAL A 201 -5.55 21.51 10.55
C VAL A 201 -5.68 22.75 11.44
N PHE A 202 -6.48 22.70 12.51
CA PHE A 202 -6.60 23.81 13.46
C PHE A 202 -5.27 24.14 14.15
N ALA A 203 -4.50 23.14 14.57
CA ALA A 203 -3.20 23.33 15.22
C ALA A 203 -2.20 24.02 14.27
N VAL A 204 -2.15 23.61 13.00
CA VAL A 204 -1.28 24.23 11.98
C VAL A 204 -1.69 25.70 11.76
N LEU A 205 -2.99 26.00 11.67
CA LEU A 205 -3.46 27.38 11.50
C LEU A 205 -3.10 28.27 12.70
N ILE A 206 -3.21 27.75 13.92
CA ILE A 206 -2.81 28.46 15.14
C ILE A 206 -1.30 28.70 15.13
N LEU A 207 -0.49 27.69 14.77
CA LEU A 207 0.95 27.80 14.68
C LEU A 207 1.38 28.86 13.65
N ILE A 208 0.79 28.86 12.45
CA ILE A 208 1.05 29.88 11.43
C ILE A 208 0.67 31.29 11.94
N SER A 209 -0.47 31.41 12.65
CA SER A 209 -0.90 32.67 13.24
C SER A 209 0.10 33.21 14.26
N ILE A 210 0.68 32.33 15.09
CA ILE A 210 1.73 32.69 16.06
C ILE A 210 3.02 33.11 15.35
N ILE A 211 3.43 32.42 14.27
CA ILE A 211 4.62 32.79 13.50
C ILE A 211 4.48 34.18 12.88
N ILE A 212 3.35 34.47 12.22
CA ILE A 212 3.11 35.78 11.60
C ILE A 212 3.10 36.88 12.67
N TRP A 213 2.46 36.62 13.81
CA TRP A 213 2.47 37.54 14.95
C TRP A 213 3.88 37.79 15.50
N ALA A 214 4.70 36.75 15.64
CA ALA A 214 6.08 36.84 16.09
C ALA A 214 6.96 37.62 15.08
N MET A 215 6.79 37.39 13.78
CA MET A 215 7.46 38.17 12.72
C MET A 215 7.02 39.65 12.72
N GLY A 216 5.77 39.95 13.07
CA GLY A 216 5.30 41.31 13.31
C GLY A 216 5.96 42.01 14.51
N GLY A 217 6.60 41.26 15.41
CA GLY A 217 7.40 41.79 16.54
C GLY A 217 8.81 42.24 16.15
N ILE A 218 9.38 41.71 15.07
CA ILE A 218 10.74 42.04 14.57
C ILE A 218 10.92 43.55 14.27
N PRO A 219 10.01 44.25 13.56
CA PRO A 219 10.16 45.69 13.32
C PRO A 219 10.12 46.53 14.61
N LYS A 220 9.43 46.05 15.67
CA LYS A 220 9.38 46.74 16.97
C LYS A 220 10.67 46.56 17.78
N LEU A 221 11.35 45.41 17.63
CA LEU A 221 12.67 45.17 18.21
C LEU A 221 13.77 45.96 17.47
N GLN A 222 13.71 46.06 16.14
CA GLN A 222 14.61 46.92 15.36
C GLN A 222 14.44 48.41 15.71
N ALA A 223 13.21 48.90 15.87
CA ALA A 223 12.96 50.29 16.26
C ALA A 223 13.40 50.63 17.70
N LYS A 224 13.43 49.64 18.61
CA LYS A 224 13.95 49.82 19.97
C LYS A 224 15.48 49.75 20.04
N LEU A 225 16.11 48.95 19.18
CA LEU A 225 17.58 48.93 19.03
C LEU A 225 18.12 50.16 18.28
N ALA A 226 17.34 50.78 17.40
CA ALA A 226 17.70 52.01 16.69
C ALA A 226 17.53 53.30 17.53
N LYS A 227 16.93 53.25 18.72
CA LYS A 227 16.71 54.41 19.62
C LYS A 227 17.67 54.45 20.83
N LYS A 228 18.94 54.12 20.62
CA LYS A 228 20.03 54.43 21.56
C LYS A 228 20.98 55.44 20.91
N PRO A 229 21.33 56.55 21.57
CA PRO A 229 22.13 57.61 20.95
C PRO A 229 23.55 57.11 20.66
N GLU A 230 24.04 57.65 19.55
CA GLU A 230 25.32 57.48 18.89
C GLU A 230 26.53 57.55 19.83
N SER A 231 27.42 56.57 19.75
CA SER A 231 28.83 56.69 20.14
C SER A 231 29.64 55.54 19.56
N LYS A 232 30.42 55.87 18.51
CA LYS A 232 31.52 55.11 17.90
C LYS A 232 31.17 53.81 17.16
N LYS A 233 30.69 53.99 15.92
CA LYS A 233 30.96 53.08 14.80
C LYS A 233 32.00 53.78 13.92
N GLU A 234 33.23 53.29 13.88
CA GLU A 234 34.06 53.45 12.66
C GLU A 234 35.22 52.45 12.57
N GLU A 235 35.63 51.75 13.64
CA GLU A 235 36.82 50.85 13.55
C GLU A 235 36.52 49.34 13.52
N SER A 236 35.29 48.88 13.75
CA SER A 236 35.03 47.43 13.87
C SER A 236 34.49 46.75 12.61
N ILE A 237 34.21 47.52 11.55
CA ILE A 237 33.65 46.98 10.31
C ILE A 237 34.78 46.41 9.42
N ASP A 238 35.97 47.00 9.48
CA ASP A 238 37.10 46.62 8.62
C ASP A 238 37.69 45.24 8.98
N ASN A 239 37.76 44.89 10.26
CA ASN A 239 38.20 43.55 10.70
C ASN A 239 37.20 42.45 10.35
N THR A 240 35.90 42.75 10.34
CA THR A 240 34.88 41.75 9.99
C THR A 240 34.78 41.58 8.48
N ILE A 241 34.97 42.63 7.67
CA ILE A 241 35.05 42.51 6.21
C ILE A 241 36.32 41.75 5.80
N ALA A 242 37.48 42.01 6.42
CA ALA A 242 38.69 41.23 6.16
C ALA A 242 38.52 39.73 6.52
N GLN A 243 37.87 39.43 7.66
CA GLN A 243 37.60 38.05 8.08
C GLN A 243 36.49 37.35 7.25
N ILE A 244 35.58 38.11 6.64
CA ILE A 244 34.55 37.57 5.73
C ILE A 244 35.13 37.36 4.33
N VAL A 245 36.01 38.25 3.84
CA VAL A 245 36.70 38.09 2.55
C VAL A 245 37.66 36.89 2.58
N GLU A 246 38.35 36.67 3.70
CA GLU A 246 39.21 35.48 3.88
C GLU A 246 38.42 34.17 4.10
N LYS A 247 37.11 34.27 4.41
CA LYS A 247 36.19 33.11 4.53
C LYS A 247 35.35 32.89 3.26
N GLU A 248 35.17 33.90 2.42
CA GLU A 248 34.57 33.77 1.08
C GLU A 248 35.56 33.21 0.05
N GLU A 249 36.86 33.16 0.35
CA GLU A 249 37.84 32.44 -0.47
C GLU A 249 37.89 30.92 -0.17
N SER A 250 37.14 30.43 0.83
CA SER A 250 36.95 28.99 1.09
C SER A 250 35.61 28.48 0.55
N THR A 251 35.23 28.85 -0.67
CA THR A 251 34.27 28.09 -1.49
C THR A 251 34.96 26.86 -2.11
N GLU A 252 35.62 26.05 -1.26
CA GLU A 252 36.23 24.77 -1.66
C GLU A 252 35.23 23.60 -1.59
N ASP A 253 34.02 23.81 -1.04
CA ASP A 253 33.05 22.75 -0.75
C ASP A 253 32.20 22.27 -1.95
N ASP A 254 32.33 22.86 -3.13
CA ASP A 254 31.65 22.35 -4.34
C ASP A 254 32.51 21.34 -5.12
N THR A 255 33.77 21.11 -4.74
CA THR A 255 34.63 20.14 -5.42
C THR A 255 34.18 18.69 -5.19
N GLU A 256 33.62 18.37 -4.02
CA GLU A 256 33.05 17.06 -3.72
C GLU A 256 31.77 16.79 -4.53
N LEU A 257 30.87 17.79 -4.59
CA LEU A 257 29.64 17.73 -5.39
C LEU A 257 29.94 17.61 -6.88
N VAL A 258 30.88 18.39 -7.40
CA VAL A 258 31.33 18.29 -8.80
C VAL A 258 32.02 16.96 -9.07
N ALA A 259 32.79 16.40 -8.13
CA ALA A 259 33.41 15.09 -8.26
C ALA A 259 32.39 13.95 -8.30
N VAL A 260 31.36 13.98 -7.45
CA VAL A 260 30.27 12.98 -7.46
C VAL A 260 29.45 13.07 -8.74
N ILE A 261 29.14 14.28 -9.20
CA ILE A 261 28.44 14.50 -10.48
C ILE A 261 29.31 14.04 -11.66
N ALA A 262 30.60 14.35 -11.66
CA ALA A 262 31.53 13.91 -12.70
C ALA A 262 31.73 12.39 -12.70
N ALA A 263 31.80 11.74 -11.54
CA ALA A 263 31.87 10.29 -11.41
C ALA A 263 30.58 9.61 -11.89
N ALA A 264 29.42 10.18 -11.56
CA ALA A 264 28.12 9.69 -12.04
C ALA A 264 27.99 9.81 -13.57
N ILE A 265 28.44 10.94 -14.14
CA ILE A 265 28.46 11.13 -15.60
C ILE A 265 29.45 10.15 -16.25
N ALA A 266 30.67 9.98 -15.70
CA ALA A 266 31.65 9.05 -16.24
C ALA A 266 31.20 7.58 -16.15
N ALA A 267 30.48 7.18 -15.10
CA ALA A 267 29.87 5.86 -15.00
C ALA A 267 28.73 5.67 -16.01
N TYR A 268 27.94 6.72 -16.26
CA TYR A 268 26.88 6.71 -17.28
C TYR A 268 27.44 6.66 -18.71
N GLU A 269 28.46 7.46 -19.02
CA GLU A 269 29.09 7.48 -20.34
C GLU A 269 30.01 6.28 -20.56
N GLY A 270 30.66 5.76 -19.52
CA GLY A 270 31.54 4.58 -19.56
C GLY A 270 30.78 3.24 -19.59
N SER A 271 29.48 3.23 -19.32
CA SER A 271 28.62 2.03 -19.43
C SER A 271 27.90 1.91 -20.78
N GLN A 272 27.97 2.93 -21.64
CA GLN A 272 27.70 2.74 -23.07
C GLN A 272 28.92 2.09 -23.73
N SER A 273 28.97 0.77 -23.60
CA SER A 273 29.82 -0.10 -24.40
C SER A 273 29.72 0.30 -25.88
N THR A 274 30.82 0.81 -26.43
CA THR A 274 30.98 1.09 -27.86
C THR A 274 31.25 -0.18 -28.68
N ASP A 275 31.03 -1.38 -28.11
CA ASP A 275 31.44 -2.66 -28.70
C ASP A 275 30.38 -3.34 -29.58
N GLY A 276 29.36 -2.60 -30.03
CA GLY A 276 28.20 -3.17 -30.76
C GLY A 276 27.97 -2.71 -32.20
N PHE A 277 28.61 -1.64 -32.67
CA PHE A 277 28.27 -1.05 -33.98
C PHE A 277 29.35 -1.29 -35.04
N VAL A 278 29.23 -2.40 -35.79
CA VAL A 278 30.02 -2.62 -37.00
C VAL A 278 29.26 -2.11 -38.22
N VAL A 279 29.67 -0.95 -38.74
CA VAL A 279 29.20 -0.44 -40.03
C VAL A 279 29.79 -1.29 -41.15
N ARG A 280 28.95 -1.96 -41.94
CA ARG A 280 29.36 -2.64 -43.19
C ARG A 280 28.67 -1.99 -44.38
N SER A 281 29.41 -1.74 -45.47
CA SER A 281 28.83 -1.20 -46.69
C SER A 281 27.95 -2.23 -47.40
N ILE A 282 26.65 -1.96 -47.56
CA ILE A 282 25.76 -2.76 -48.39
C ILE A 282 25.69 -2.13 -49.79
N ARG A 283 26.15 -2.86 -50.83
CA ARG A 283 25.91 -2.48 -52.23
C ARG A 283 24.59 -3.08 -52.71
N LYS A 284 23.68 -2.21 -53.16
CA LYS A 284 22.40 -2.58 -53.76
C LYS A 284 22.62 -3.25 -55.12
N ARG A 285 22.19 -4.51 -55.29
CA ARG A 285 22.10 -5.15 -56.62
C ARG A 285 20.93 -4.52 -57.38
N ARG A 286 21.17 -4.23 -58.66
CA ARG A 286 20.16 -3.83 -59.64
C ARG A 286 19.66 -5.06 -60.37
#